data_AF-A0A9P2PWX8-F1
#
_entry.id   AF-A0A9P2PWX8-F1
#
_cell.length_a   1.000
_cell.length_b   1.000
_cell.length_c   1.000
_cell.angle_alpha   90.00
_cell.angle_beta   90.00
_cell.angle_gamma   90.00
#
_symmetry.space_group_name_H-M   'P 1'
#
loop_
_entity.id
_entity.type
_entity.pdbx_description
1 polymer ?
#
loop_
_entity_poly.entity_id
_entity_poly.type
_entity_poly.pdbx_seq_one_letter_code
_entity_poly.pdbx_strand_id
1 'polypeptide(L)'
;MATLTKKERAWLNELQEVLDRCPSPKKIGFYTIGDKSIYLYDLRRMDEIMEALDNRSSMDWCVAVHDMNAGFDEKILFPSSVESTAG
;
A
#
# COMPACT_ATOMS: atom_id res chain seq x y z
N MET A 1 24.57 3.39 7.49
CA MET A 1 23.53 2.78 6.63
C MET A 1 24.17 1.80 5.68
N ALA A 2 23.47 0.76 5.26
CA ALA A 2 23.94 -0.10 4.16
C ALA A 2 24.00 0.69 2.84
N THR A 3 24.84 0.25 1.89
CA THR A 3 25.06 0.93 0.60
C THR A 3 24.58 0.06 -0.55
N LEU A 4 23.83 0.66 -1.47
CA LEU A 4 23.40 0.02 -2.71
C LEU A 4 24.48 0.11 -3.80
N THR A 5 24.56 -0.93 -4.61
CA THR A 5 25.31 -0.95 -5.87
C THR A 5 24.70 0.03 -6.89
N LYS A 6 25.47 0.34 -7.95
CA LYS A 6 24.99 1.17 -9.06
C LYS A 6 23.75 0.57 -9.75
N LYS A 7 23.71 -0.77 -9.89
CA LYS A 7 22.60 -1.47 -10.55
C LYS A 7 21.34 -1.43 -9.70
N GLU A 8 21.44 -1.66 -8.39
CA GLU A 8 20.29 -1.59 -7.47
C GLU A 8 19.71 -0.17 -7.42
N ARG A 9 20.57 0.86 -7.44
CA ARG A 9 20.11 2.26 -7.49
C ARG A 9 19.39 2.58 -8.80
N ALA A 10 19.93 2.13 -9.93
CA ALA A 10 19.27 2.33 -11.23
C ALA A 10 17.89 1.63 -11.25
N TRP A 11 17.81 0.39 -10.77
CA TRP A 11 16.55 -0.34 -10.65
C TRP A 11 15.53 0.38 -9.75
N LEU A 12 15.95 0.93 -8.60
CA LEU A 12 15.07 1.71 -7.73
C LEU A 12 14.54 2.97 -8.42
N ASN A 13 15.36 3.66 -9.19
CA ASN A 13 14.93 4.83 -9.95
C ASN A 13 13.87 4.45 -10.99
N GLU A 14 14.08 3.35 -11.73
CA GLU A 14 13.10 2.84 -12.70
C GLU A 14 11.77 2.46 -12.02
N LEU A 15 11.83 1.81 -10.85
CA LEU A 15 10.64 1.50 -10.06
C LEU A 15 9.91 2.76 -9.63
N GLN A 16 10.62 3.78 -9.14
CA GLN A 16 10.03 5.06 -8.77
C GLN A 16 9.37 5.76 -9.96
N GLU A 17 10.01 5.76 -11.13
CA GLU A 17 9.44 6.31 -12.37
C GLU A 17 8.17 5.57 -12.82
N VAL A 18 8.03 4.28 -12.52
CA VAL A 18 6.78 3.54 -12.76
C VAL A 18 5.68 4.00 -11.79
N LEU A 19 6.01 4.11 -10.51
CA LEU A 19 5.06 4.55 -9.48
C LEU A 19 4.58 5.99 -9.71
N ASP A 20 5.48 6.90 -10.06
CA ASP A 20 5.20 8.31 -10.32
C ASP A 20 4.27 8.52 -11.52
N ARG A 21 4.26 7.56 -12.47
CA ARG A 21 3.38 7.57 -13.64
C ARG A 21 2.02 6.91 -13.39
N CYS A 22 1.67 6.61 -12.14
CA CYS A 22 0.35 6.10 -11.79
C CYS A 22 -0.76 6.97 -12.40
N PRO A 23 -1.71 6.40 -13.16
CA PRO A 23 -2.73 7.18 -13.87
C PRO A 23 -3.81 7.75 -12.94
N SER A 24 -3.88 7.30 -11.67
CA SER A 24 -4.93 7.70 -10.74
C SER A 24 -4.43 7.76 -9.29
N PRO A 25 -3.46 8.64 -8.99
CA PRO A 25 -2.81 8.70 -7.67
C PRO A 25 -3.77 9.16 -6.55
N LYS A 26 -4.92 9.74 -6.90
CA LYS A 26 -5.98 10.12 -5.95
C LYS A 26 -7.03 9.04 -5.73
N LYS A 27 -6.99 7.94 -6.50
CA LYS A 27 -7.91 6.80 -6.40
C LYS A 27 -7.22 5.59 -5.75
N ILE A 28 -5.94 5.39 -6.03
CA ILE A 28 -5.23 4.18 -5.62
C ILE A 28 -4.38 4.48 -4.39
N GLY A 29 -4.77 3.91 -3.26
CA GLY A 29 -3.95 3.81 -2.06
C GLY A 29 -3.34 2.41 -1.94
N PHE A 30 -2.29 2.27 -1.13
CA PHE A 30 -1.56 1.02 -0.95
C PHE A 30 -1.41 0.69 0.53
N TYR A 31 -1.45 -0.59 0.88
CA TYR A 31 -1.03 -1.08 2.19
C TYR A 31 -0.40 -2.48 2.09
N THR A 32 0.35 -2.85 3.12
CA THR A 32 0.92 -4.20 3.32
C THR A 32 0.66 -4.63 4.76
N ILE A 33 0.75 -5.92 5.02
CA ILE A 33 0.62 -6.53 6.35
C ILE A 33 1.89 -7.28 6.76
N GLY A 34 3.04 -7.00 6.11
CA GLY A 34 4.31 -7.69 6.37
C GLY A 34 4.57 -8.90 5.48
N ASP A 35 3.79 -9.08 4.42
CA ASP A 35 4.01 -10.13 3.43
C ASP A 35 4.55 -9.55 2.11
N LYS A 36 4.57 -10.36 1.06
CA LYS A 36 5.02 -9.93 -0.28
C LYS A 36 3.95 -9.13 -1.04
N SER A 37 2.76 -8.97 -0.48
CA SER A 37 1.60 -8.43 -1.19
C SER A 37 1.44 -6.95 -0.85
N ILE A 38 1.44 -6.11 -1.87
CA ILE A 38 0.93 -4.75 -1.75
C ILE A 38 -0.53 -4.77 -2.21
N TYR A 39 -1.41 -4.58 -1.26
CA TYR A 39 -2.85 -4.47 -1.48
C TYR A 39 -3.21 -3.05 -1.90
N LEU A 40 -4.20 -2.93 -2.77
CA LEU A 40 -4.70 -1.65 -3.25
C LEU A 40 -6.08 -1.38 -2.63
N TYR A 41 -6.37 -0.12 -2.34
CA TYR A 41 -7.69 0.32 -1.88
C TYR A 41 -8.07 1.65 -2.52
N ASP A 42 -9.38 1.95 -2.51
CA ASP A 42 -9.91 3.21 -2.98
C ASP A 42 -9.56 4.34 -2.00
N LEU A 43 -8.51 5.09 -2.32
CA LEU A 43 -8.01 6.20 -1.52
C LEU A 43 -9.08 7.28 -1.27
N ARG A 44 -10.08 7.39 -2.14
CA ARG A 44 -11.17 8.36 -1.97
C ARG A 44 -12.06 8.04 -0.76
N ARG A 45 -11.96 6.83 -0.22
CA ARG A 45 -12.69 6.35 0.96
C ARG A 45 -11.84 6.32 2.23
N MET A 46 -10.65 6.93 2.20
CA MET A 46 -9.73 6.96 3.33
C MET A 46 -10.38 7.50 4.60
N ASP A 47 -11.16 8.59 4.51
CA ASP A 47 -11.81 9.19 5.68
C ASP A 47 -12.85 8.25 6.30
N GLU A 48 -13.61 7.51 5.48
CA GLU A 48 -14.57 6.51 5.97
C GLU A 48 -13.86 5.34 6.66
N ILE A 49 -12.72 4.89 6.10
CA ILE A 49 -11.90 3.82 6.67
C ILE A 49 -11.31 4.27 8.01
N MET A 50 -10.78 5.49 8.09
CA MET A 50 -10.26 6.07 9.33
C MET A 50 -11.36 6.19 10.39
N GLU A 51 -12.55 6.68 10.01
CA GLU A 51 -13.68 6.78 10.93
C GLU A 51 -14.07 5.40 11.51
N ALA A 52 -14.02 4.34 10.69
CA ALA A 52 -14.29 2.97 11.13
C ALA A 52 -13.26 2.47 12.16
N LEU A 53 -12.02 2.92 12.07
CA LEU A 53 -10.98 2.61 13.06
C LEU A 53 -11.16 3.43 14.33
N ASP A 54 -11.42 4.74 14.19
CA ASP A 54 -11.58 5.67 15.32
C ASP A 54 -12.78 5.34 16.19
N ASN A 55 -13.90 4.94 15.57
CA ASN A 55 -15.11 4.52 16.27
C ASN A 55 -15.05 3.06 16.76
N ARG A 56 -13.94 2.35 16.50
CA ARG A 56 -13.72 0.93 16.84
C ARG A 56 -14.73 -0.03 16.22
N SER A 57 -15.32 0.33 15.08
CA SER A 57 -16.13 -0.58 14.27
C SER A 57 -15.28 -1.55 13.46
N SER A 58 -13.99 -1.27 13.30
CA SER A 58 -12.98 -2.20 12.76
C SER A 58 -11.73 -2.25 13.65
N MET A 59 -11.01 -3.37 13.58
CA MET A 59 -9.85 -3.67 14.42
C MET A 59 -8.51 -3.26 13.80
N ASP A 60 -8.43 -3.19 12.47
CA ASP A 60 -7.20 -2.90 11.72
C ASP A 60 -7.56 -2.34 10.34
N TRP A 61 -6.63 -1.61 9.72
CA TRP A 61 -6.77 -1.00 8.40
C TRP A 61 -7.22 -2.02 7.35
N CYS A 62 -6.53 -3.15 7.25
CA CYS A 62 -6.83 -4.18 6.25
C CYS A 62 -8.23 -4.77 6.42
N VAL A 63 -8.68 -4.96 7.67
CA VAL A 63 -10.03 -5.43 8.01
C VAL A 63 -11.07 -4.39 7.61
N ALA A 64 -10.83 -3.11 7.93
CA ALA A 64 -11.74 -2.02 7.54
C ALA A 64 -11.89 -1.93 6.01
N VAL A 65 -10.78 -1.98 5.27
CA VAL A 65 -10.80 -1.98 3.80
C VAL A 65 -11.62 -3.14 3.24
N HIS A 66 -11.44 -4.35 3.80
CA HIS A 66 -12.18 -5.54 3.39
C HIS A 66 -13.68 -5.40 3.69
N ASP A 67 -14.05 -5.13 4.94
CA ASP A 67 -15.44 -5.13 5.39
C ASP A 67 -16.27 -4.02 4.73
N MET A 68 -15.62 -2.91 4.39
CA MET A 68 -16.24 -1.79 3.68
C MET A 68 -16.27 -2.00 2.17
N ASN A 69 -15.71 -3.10 1.64
CA ASN A 69 -15.51 -3.33 0.20
C ASN A 69 -14.81 -2.13 -0.48
N ALA A 70 -13.76 -1.62 0.16
CA ALA A 70 -12.95 -0.51 -0.35
C ALA A 70 -11.67 -0.99 -1.06
N GLY A 71 -11.38 -2.29 -1.05
CA GLY A 71 -10.24 -2.89 -1.75
C GLY A 71 -10.45 -3.00 -3.26
N PHE A 72 -9.34 -3.08 -4.00
CA PHE A 72 -9.35 -3.61 -5.37
C PHE A 72 -8.94 -5.09 -5.34
N ASP A 73 -9.40 -5.87 -6.32
CA ASP A 73 -9.08 -7.30 -6.42
C ASP A 73 -7.60 -7.53 -6.78
N GLU A 74 -6.99 -6.57 -7.48
CA GLU A 74 -5.59 -6.62 -7.88
C GLU A 74 -4.63 -6.35 -6.71
N LYS A 75 -3.45 -6.98 -6.80
CA LYS A 75 -2.33 -6.76 -5.88
C LYS A 75 -1.01 -6.74 -6.63
N ILE A 76 -0.03 -6.05 -6.07
CA ILE A 76 1.36 -6.12 -6.55
C ILE A 76 2.11 -7.12 -5.69
N LEU A 77 2.88 -8.02 -6.34
CA LEU A 77 3.68 -9.02 -5.64
C LEU A 77 5.16 -8.62 -5.69
N PHE A 78 5.74 -8.35 -4.52
CA PHE A 78 7.17 -8.04 -4.37
C PHE A 78 8.00 -9.34 -4.28
N PRO A 79 9.30 -9.29 -4.63
CA PRO A 79 10.19 -10.45 -4.52
C PRO A 79 10.44 -10.87 -3.06
N SER A 80 10.44 -9.89 -2.15
CA SER A 80 10.66 -10.04 -0.71
C SER A 80 9.49 -9.44 0.07
N SER A 81 9.35 -9.81 1.36
CA SER A 81 8.33 -9.20 2.21
C SER A 81 8.52 -7.70 2.32
N VAL A 82 7.40 -6.97 2.34
CA VAL A 82 7.36 -5.53 2.62
C VAL A 82 6.75 -5.38 3.99
N GLU A 83 7.60 -5.06 4.96
CA GLU A 83 7.21 -4.99 6.37
C GLU A 83 6.20 -3.87 6.62
N SER A 84 5.16 -4.17 7.39
CA SER A 84 4.26 -3.16 7.93
C SER A 84 4.84 -2.66 9.25
N THR A 85 5.33 -1.43 9.26
CA THR A 85 5.90 -0.81 10.47
C THR A 85 5.00 0.31 10.94
N ALA A 86 4.57 0.26 12.20
CA ALA A 86 3.96 1.40 12.86
C ALA A 86 5.02 2.50 13.05
N GLY A 87 4.70 3.72 12.61
CA GLY A 87 5.54 4.91 12.76
C GLY A 87 5.30 5.66 14.06
#